data_AF-A0A920UGS6-F1
#
_entry.id   AF-A0A920UGS6-F1
#
_cell.length_a   1.000
_cell.length_b   1.000
_cell.length_c   1.000
_cell.angle_alpha   90.00
_cell.angle_beta   90.00
_cell.angle_gamma   90.00
#
_symmetry.space_group_name_H-M   'P 1'
#
loop_
_entity.id
_entity.type
_entity.pdbx_description
1 polymer ?
#
loop_
_entity_poly.entity_id
_entity_poly.type
_entity_poly.pdbx_seq_one_letter_code
_entity_poly.pdbx_strand_id
1 'polypeptide(L)' 'MKGIKEGLKQNRAKVIAVSPIVGGDAVKGPTAKNLRDLGYPVSALAVAKYYSSFINGFY' A
#
# COMPACT_ATOMS: atom_id res chain seq x y z
N MET A 1 -4.97 12.81 6.97
CA MET A 1 -5.89 12.95 8.11
C MET A 1 -5.11 12.68 9.39
N LYS A 2 -5.19 13.55 10.41
CA LYS A 2 -4.47 13.31 11.68
C LYS A 2 -5.12 12.12 12.41
N GLY A 3 -4.32 11.20 12.95
CA GLY A 3 -4.77 10.10 13.82
C GLY A 3 -5.15 8.78 13.14
N ILE A 4 -5.38 8.73 11.82
CA ILE A 4 -5.72 7.46 11.14
C ILE A 4 -4.58 6.44 11.25
N LYS A 5 -3.34 6.87 10.97
CA LYS A 5 -2.19 5.96 10.98
C LYS A 5 -1.92 5.43 12.40
N GLU A 6 -2.06 6.29 13.39
CA GLU A 6 -1.92 5.94 14.80
C GLU A 6 -3.02 4.97 15.24
N GLY A 7 -4.27 5.21 14.83
CA GLY A 7 -5.39 4.31 15.09
C GLY A 7 -5.18 2.93 14.46
N LEU A 8 -4.67 2.85 13.23
CA LEU A 8 -4.33 1.58 12.58
C LEU A 8 -3.18 0.85 13.31
N LYS A 9 -2.16 1.57 13.78
CA LYS A 9 -1.05 0.98 14.53
C LYS A 9 -1.46 0.42 15.90
N GLN A 10 -2.41 1.08 16.56
CA GLN A 10 -2.89 0.70 17.90
C GLN A 10 -4.05 -0.31 17.84
N ASN A 11 -4.56 -0.60 16.65
CA ASN A 11 -5.65 -1.54 16.47
C ASN A 11 -5.21 -2.95 16.87
N ARG A 12 -6.03 -3.65 17.67
CA ARG A 12 -5.80 -5.05 18.03
C ARG A 12 -6.12 -6.02 16.89
N ALA A 13 -6.96 -5.60 15.94
CA ALA A 13 -7.25 -6.40 14.76
C ALA A 13 -6.08 -6.36 13.77
N LYS A 14 -5.89 -7.44 13.00
CA LYS A 14 -4.87 -7.49 11.94
C LYS A 14 -5.20 -6.48 10.85
N VAL A 15 -4.22 -5.66 10.49
CA VAL A 15 -4.29 -4.76 9.33
C VAL A 15 -3.66 -5.44 8.13
N ILE A 16 -4.43 -5.65 7.07
CA ILE A 16 -3.98 -6.31 5.85
C ILE A 16 -4.02 -5.32 4.70
N ALA A 17 -2.95 -5.24 3.93
CA ALA A 17 -2.92 -4.49 2.67
C ALA A 17 -3.08 -5.43 1.48
N VAL A 18 -3.79 -4.97 0.44
CA VAL A 18 -3.96 -5.69 -0.82
C VAL A 18 -3.42 -4.80 -1.94
N SER A 19 -2.49 -5.34 -2.72
CA SER A 19 -1.88 -4.68 -3.85
C SER A 19 -2.89 -4.45 -4.97
N PRO A 20 -2.99 -3.22 -5.52
CA PRO A 20 -3.70 -2.99 -6.76
C PRO A 20 -2.83 -3.33 -7.99
N ILE A 21 -1.57 -3.74 -7.81
CA ILE A 21 -0.62 -4.03 -8.88
C ILE A 21 -0.60 -5.53 -9.18
N VAL A 22 -0.88 -5.89 -10.44
CA VAL A 22 -0.84 -7.26 -10.97
C VAL A 22 -0.02 -7.25 -12.27
N GLY A 23 0.95 -8.16 -12.40
CA GLY A 23 1.76 -8.28 -13.63
C GLY A 23 2.62 -7.04 -13.97
N GLY A 24 2.87 -6.16 -12.99
CA GLY A 24 3.66 -4.93 -13.20
C GLY A 24 2.84 -3.68 -13.56
N ASP A 25 1.51 -3.75 -13.53
CA ASP A 25 0.63 -2.59 -13.73
C ASP A 25 -0.56 -2.60 -12.78
N ALA A 26 -1.29 -1.49 -12.68
CA ALA A 26 -2.51 -1.41 -11.89
C ALA A 26 -3.65 -2.21 -12.55
N VAL A 27 -4.39 -2.99 -11.76
CA VAL A 27 -5.58 -3.73 -12.24
C VAL A 27 -6.57 -2.78 -12.91
N LYS A 28 -6.83 -1.63 -12.27
CA LYS A 28 -7.65 -0.54 -12.78
C LYS A 28 -7.19 0.80 -12.21
N GLY A 29 -7.48 1.87 -12.93
CA GLY A 29 -7.29 3.24 -12.45
C GLY A 29 -5.84 3.74 -12.50
N PRO A 30 -5.58 4.92 -11.93
CA PRO A 30 -4.33 5.65 -12.16
C PRO A 30 -3.17 5.20 -11.27
N THR A 31 -3.31 4.13 -10.46
CA THR A 31 -2.32 3.82 -9.41
C THR A 31 -0.90 3.64 -9.94
N ALA A 32 -0.72 2.98 -11.08
CA ALA A 32 0.61 2.82 -11.66
C ALA A 32 1.22 4.15 -12.12
N LYS A 33 0.41 5.04 -12.71
CA LYS A 33 0.83 6.41 -13.04
C LYS A 33 1.23 7.17 -11.77
N ASN A 34 0.39 7.12 -10.74
CA ASN A 34 0.67 7.81 -9.47
C ASN A 34 1.97 7.32 -8.83
N LEU A 35 2.23 6.01 -8.82
CA LEU A 35 3.49 5.46 -8.32
C LEU A 35 4.68 6.00 -9.12
N ARG A 36 4.61 6.01 -10.45
CA ARG A 36 5.66 6.58 -11.32
C ARG A 36 5.89 8.07 -11.03
N ASP A 37 4.82 8.86 -10.97
CA ASP A 37 4.87 10.30 -10.74
C ASP A 37 5.47 10.63 -9.36
N LEU A 38 5.25 9.76 -8.37
CA LEU A 38 5.82 9.87 -7.02
C LEU A 38 7.21 9.23 -6.90
N GLY A 39 7.79 8.71 -7.98
CA GLY A 39 9.13 8.10 -7.99
C GLY A 39 9.21 6.71 -7.37
N TYR A 40 8.08 6.03 -7.19
CA TYR A 40 8.03 4.64 -6.71
C TYR A 40 8.06 3.64 -7.88
N PRO A 41 8.71 2.47 -7.70
CA PRO A 41 8.55 1.35 -8.63
C PRO A 41 7.09 0.88 -8.71
N VAL A 42 6.59 0.60 -9.91
CA VAL A 42 5.26 0.00 -10.10
C VAL A 42 5.33 -1.50 -9.78
N SER A 43 5.23 -1.83 -8.49
CA SER A 43 5.32 -3.21 -8.01
C SER A 43 4.54 -3.40 -6.72
N ALA A 44 4.03 -4.61 -6.50
CA ALA A 44 3.39 -4.98 -5.23
C ALA A 44 4.35 -4.80 -4.04
N LEU A 45 5.65 -5.07 -4.25
CA LEU A 45 6.69 -4.88 -3.23
C LEU A 45 6.82 -3.41 -2.80
N ALA A 46 6.77 -2.45 -3.74
CA ALA A 46 6.82 -1.03 -3.41
C ALA A 46 5.61 -0.61 -2.55
N VAL A 47 4.42 -1.12 -2.88
CA VAL A 47 3.19 -0.89 -2.09
C VAL A 47 3.32 -1.48 -0.68
N ALA A 48 3.82 -2.71 -0.55
CA ALA A 48 4.06 -3.35 0.74
C ALA A 48 5.03 -2.54 1.61
N LYS A 49 6.15 -2.07 1.02
CA LYS A 49 7.13 -1.23 1.72
C LYS A 49 6.52 0.09 2.19
N TYR A 50 5.70 0.72 1.36
CA TYR A 50 5.03 1.99 1.69
C TYR A 50 4.15 1.87 2.95
N TYR A 51 3.41 0.76 3.09
CA TYR A 51 2.52 0.52 4.22
C TYR A 51 3.13 -0.30 5.37
N SER A 52 4.37 -0.79 5.23
CA SER A 52 5.06 -1.71 6.15
C SER A 52 5.04 -1.29 7.63
N SER A 53 4.98 0.01 7.93
CA SER A 53 5.01 0.53 9.31
C SER A 53 3.78 0.19 10.17
N PHE A 54 2.72 -0.39 9.61
CA PHE A 54 1.50 -0.71 10.35
C PHE A 54 0.67 -1.89 9.82
N ILE A 55 1.12 -2.58 8.77
CA ILE A 55 0.41 -3.77 8.25
C ILE A 55 0.97 -5.04 8.89
N ASN A 56 0.10 -6.03 9.12
CA ASN A 56 0.44 -7.36 9.65
C ASN A 56 0.46 -8.44 8.55
N GLY A 57 -0.04 -8.12 7.36
CA GLY A 57 -0.05 -9.00 6.20
C GLY A 57 -0.24 -8.23 4.90
N PHE A 58 0.12 -8.86 3.79
CA PHE A 58 0.10 -8.27 2.46
C PHE A 58 -0.26 -9.33 1.42
N TYR A 59 -1.10 -8.95 0.44
CA TYR A 59 -1.52 -9.79 -0.69
C TYR A 59 -1.38 -9.03 -2.01
#